data_AF-A0A1A8GQU4-F1
#
_entry.id   AF-A0A1A8GQU4-F1
#
_cell.length_a   1.000
_cell.length_b   1.000
_cell.length_c   1.000
_cell.angle_alpha   90.00
_cell.angle_beta   90.00
_cell.angle_gamma   90.00
#
_symmetry.space_group_name_H-M   'P 1'
#
loop_
_entity.id
_entity.type
_entity.pdbx_description
1 polymer ?
#
loop_
_entity_poly.entity_id
_entity_poly.type
_entity_poly.pdbx_seq_one_letter_code
_entity_poly.pdbx_strand_id
1 'polypeptide(L)' 'GKVKVMMRICPALEPSDSSEFQSFLKVDSRKKQLTLYDPASSPHSSSGHRRSATVAVPKIFAFDAVFTQDSSQA' A
#
# COMPACT_ATOMS: atom_id res chain seq x y z
N GLY A 1 5.31 -30.07 0.46
CA GLY A 1 6.16 -28.97 0.98
C GLY A 1 5.30 -27.74 1.25
N LYS A 2 5.71 -26.87 2.18
CA LYS A 2 4.98 -25.63 2.49
C LYS A 2 5.19 -24.59 1.39
N VAL A 3 4.10 -24.05 0.82
CA VAL A 3 4.15 -22.93 -0.14
C VAL A 3 4.54 -21.65 0.62
N LYS A 4 5.39 -20.82 -0.01
CA LYS A 4 5.75 -19.49 0.50
C LYS A 4 5.29 -18.42 -0.47
N VAL A 5 4.70 -17.35 0.05
CA VAL A 5 4.23 -16.21 -0.73
C VAL A 5 5.04 -14.98 -0.33
N MET A 6 5.65 -14.34 -1.32
CA MET A 6 6.50 -13.17 -1.16
C MET A 6 5.98 -12.03 -2.02
N MET A 7 6.17 -10.80 -1.56
CA MET A 7 5.74 -9.59 -2.27
C MET A 7 6.94 -8.70 -2.56
N ARG A 8 7.00 -8.11 -3.77
CA ARG A 8 7.98 -7.09 -4.15
C ARG A 8 7.27 -5.84 -4.66
N ILE A 9 7.74 -4.67 -4.21
CA ILE A 9 7.30 -3.37 -4.74
C ILE A 9 8.29 -2.94 -5.80
N CYS A 10 7.81 -2.72 -7.02
CA CYS A 10 8.63 -2.21 -8.10
C CYS A 10 8.88 -0.70 -7.91
N PRO A 11 10.09 -0.20 -8.20
CA PRO A 11 10.32 1.23 -8.35
C PRO A 11 9.38 1.81 -9.41
N ALA A 12 8.91 3.05 -9.21
CA ALA A 12 8.18 3.78 -10.26
C ALA A 12 9.13 4.11 -11.42
N LEU A 13 8.64 3.99 -12.67
CA LEU A 13 9.44 4.19 -13.88
C LEU A 13 9.74 5.67 -14.19
N GLU A 14 8.98 6.59 -13.58
CA GLU A 14 9.15 8.04 -13.72
C GLU A 14 9.23 8.68 -12.33
N PRO A 15 9.95 9.80 -12.16
CA PRO A 15 9.89 10.62 -10.95
C PRO A 15 8.55 11.37 -10.92
N SER A 16 7.43 10.64 -10.96
CA SER A 16 6.16 11.19 -10.51
C SER A 16 6.33 11.56 -9.04
N ASP A 17 5.77 12.69 -8.61
CA ASP A 17 5.62 13.06 -7.20
C ASP A 17 5.01 11.88 -6.41
N SER A 18 5.87 10.96 -6.00
CA SER A 18 5.53 9.63 -5.49
C SER A 18 4.87 9.67 -4.10
N SER A 19 4.62 10.89 -3.62
CA SER A 19 3.90 11.22 -2.39
C SER A 19 2.51 10.56 -2.37
N GLU A 20 1.78 10.57 -3.48
CA GLU A 20 0.41 10.04 -3.51
C GLU A 20 0.37 8.50 -3.48
N PHE A 21 1.33 7.81 -4.12
CA PHE A 21 1.43 6.34 -4.01
C PHE A 21 1.88 5.87 -2.63
N GLN A 22 2.73 6.66 -1.96
CA GLN A 22 3.15 6.39 -0.58
C GLN A 22 2.04 6.66 0.45
N SER A 23 1.02 7.46 0.10
CA SER A 23 -0.04 7.84 1.04
C SER A 23 -1.04 6.69 1.27
N PHE A 24 -1.40 5.94 0.22
CA PHE A 24 -2.38 4.85 0.30
C PHE A 24 -1.76 3.46 0.53
N LEU A 25 -0.44 3.31 0.42
CA LEU A 25 0.26 2.05 0.63
C LEU A 25 1.29 2.17 1.76
N LYS A 26 1.11 1.41 2.84
CA LYS A 26 2.12 1.30 3.91
C LYS A 26 2.69 -0.11 3.95
N VAL A 27 4.01 -0.19 4.10
CA VAL A 27 4.77 -1.43 4.05
C VAL A 27 5.51 -1.58 5.38
N ASP A 28 5.34 -2.72 6.05
CA ASP A 28 6.09 -3.07 7.25
C ASP A 28 6.85 -4.37 6.98
N SER A 29 8.09 -4.25 6.51
CA SER A 29 8.94 -5.41 6.17
C SER A 29 9.28 -6.26 7.40
N ARG A 30 9.41 -5.64 8.58
CA ARG A 30 9.65 -6.34 9.84
C ARG A 30 8.46 -7.22 10.22
N LYS A 31 7.23 -6.70 10.10
CA LYS A 31 6.01 -7.48 10.32
C LYS A 31 5.63 -8.37 9.14
N LYS A 32 6.31 -8.22 7.99
CA LYS A 32 5.99 -8.88 6.72
C LYS A 32 4.55 -8.59 6.30
N GLN A 33 4.15 -7.33 6.41
CA GLN A 33 2.78 -6.88 6.17
C GLN A 33 2.70 -5.71 5.20
N LEU A 34 1.55 -5.63 4.54
CA LEU A 34 1.13 -4.52 3.68
C LEU A 34 -0.20 -3.97 4.20
N THR A 35 -0.33 -2.65 4.24
CA THR A 35 -1.59 -1.95 4.54
C THR A 35 -1.98 -1.09 3.34
N LEU A 36 -3.14 -1.36 2.76
CA LEU A 36 -3.71 -0.62 1.63
C LEU A 36 -4.91 0.21 2.11
N TYR A 37 -4.87 1.51 1.88
CA TYR A 37 -6.01 2.41 2.07
C TYR A 37 -6.75 2.55 0.74
N ASP A 38 -8.07 2.64 0.78
CA ASP A 38 -8.86 2.90 -0.42
C ASP A 38 -8.59 4.33 -0.92
N PRO A 39 -8.04 4.55 -2.13
CA PRO A 39 -7.81 5.89 -2.65
C PRO A 39 -9.09 6.72 -2.77
N ALA A 40 -10.25 6.08 -2.99
CA ALA A 40 -11.56 6.74 -3.05
C ALA A 40 -12.04 7.25 -1.68
N SER A 41 -11.34 6.89 -0.59
CA SER A 41 -11.60 7.41 0.76
C SER A 41 -10.76 8.62 1.13
N SER A 42 -9.87 9.08 0.25
CA SER A 42 -9.03 10.25 0.50
C SER A 42 -9.89 11.51 0.63
N PRO A 43 -9.65 12.38 1.64
CA PRO A 43 -10.46 13.58 1.88
C PRO A 43 -10.53 14.55 0.68
N HIS A 44 -9.58 14.47 -0.25
CA HIS A 44 -9.50 15.28 -1.47
C HIS A 44 -10.48 14.84 -2.57
N SER A 45 -11.17 13.71 -2.41
CA SER A 45 -12.08 13.12 -3.42
C SER A 45 -13.56 13.52 -3.26
N SER A 46 -13.85 14.60 -2.53
CA SER A 46 -15.24 14.98 -2.20
C SER A 46 -15.79 16.12 -3.06
N SER A 47 -16.26 15.81 -4.28
CA SER A 47 -17.29 16.64 -4.91
C SER A 47 -18.68 16.26 -4.36
N GLY A 48 -19.10 17.02 -3.36
CA GLY A 48 -20.48 17.21 -2.91
C GLY A 48 -21.43 16.02 -2.87
N HIS A 49 -21.54 15.34 -1.72
CA HIS A 49 -22.82 15.25 -0.99
C HIS A 49 -22.58 14.60 0.37
N ARG A 50 -23.23 15.14 1.41
CA ARG A 50 -23.15 14.66 2.79
C ARG A 50 -23.66 13.22 2.90
N ARG A 51 -22.75 12.25 2.92
CA ARG A 51 -23.00 10.91 3.43
C ARG A 51 -21.92 10.62 4.46
N SER A 52 -22.36 10.15 5.62
CA SER A 52 -21.57 9.75 6.80
C SER A 52 -20.12 9.41 6.45
N ALA A 53 -19.16 10.10 7.08
CA ALA A 53 -17.73 9.79 6.97
C ALA A 53 -17.51 8.36 7.49
N THR A 54 -17.65 7.40 6.59
CA THR A 54 -17.42 6.00 6.90
C THR A 54 -15.91 5.90 6.97
N VAL A 55 -15.37 5.71 8.18
CA VAL A 55 -13.93 5.56 8.37
C VAL A 55 -13.49 4.41 7.48
N ALA A 56 -12.74 4.71 6.43
CA ALA A 56 -12.26 3.68 5.53
C ALA A 56 -11.29 2.79 6.31
N VAL A 57 -11.68 1.53 6.45
CA VAL A 57 -10.86 0.53 7.14
C VAL A 57 -9.77 0.10 6.16
N PRO A 58 -8.48 0.23 6.52
CA PRO A 58 -7.41 -0.20 5.64
C PRO A 58 -7.37 -1.73 5.54
N LYS A 59 -6.99 -2.25 4.37
CA LYS A 59 -6.85 -3.68 4.14
C LYS A 59 -5.42 -4.13 4.43
N ILE A 60 -5.28 -5.09 5.33
CA ILE A 60 -3.97 -5.61 5.76
C ILE A 60 -3.73 -6.99 5.16
N PHE A 61 -2.54 -7.20 4.59
CA PHE A 61 -2.07 -8.48 4.05
C PHE A 61 -0.76 -8.88 4.74
N ALA A 62 -0.58 -10.17 5.01
CA ALA A 62 0.63 -10.72 5.57
C ALA A 62 1.28 -11.72 4.60
N PHE A 63 2.61 -11.74 4.57
CA PHE A 63 3.41 -12.54 3.63
C PHE A 63 4.56 -13.26 4.35
N ASP A 64 5.19 -14.23 3.67
CA ASP A 64 6.40 -14.87 4.19
C ASP A 64 7.63 -13.96 4.10
N ALA A 65 7.65 -13.03 3.14
CA ALA A 65 8.62 -11.95 3.00
C ALA A 65 8.04 -10.77 2.20
N VAL A 66 8.53 -9.56 2.48
CA VAL A 66 8.16 -8.34 1.77
C VAL A 66 9.45 -7.61 1.38
N PHE A 67 9.57 -7.29 0.09
CA PHE A 67 10.70 -6.60 -0.52
C PHE A 67 10.25 -5.23 -1.03
N THR A 68 10.92 -4.18 -0.55
CA THR A 68 10.69 -2.79 -0.96
C THR A 68 11.42 -2.47 -2.27
N GLN A 69 11.19 -1.29 -2.83
CA GLN A 69 11.79 -0.84 -4.11
C GLN A 69 13.33 -0.84 -4.13
N ASP A 70 13.97 -0.66 -2.97
CA ASP A 70 15.41 -0.70 -2.73
C ASP A 70 15.97 -2.13 -2.53
N SER A 71 15.11 -3.14 -2.50
CA SER A 71 15.55 -4.53 -2.34
C SER A 71 16.24 -5.06 -3.59
N SER A 72 17.47 -5.53 -3.40
CA SER A 72 18.27 -6.23 -4.42
C SER A 72 17.72 -7.62 -4.72
N GLN A 73 17.92 -8.07 -5.96
CA GLN A 73 17.76 -9.47 -6.37
C GLN A 73 19.18 -10.04 -6.53
N ALA A 74 19.64 -10.79 -5.54
CA ALA A 74 20.94 -11.48 -5.54
C ALA A 74 20.76 -12.99 -5.76
#